data_AF-A0A3D4W8M3-F1
#
_entry.id   AF-A0A3D4W8M3-F1
#
_cell.length_a   1.000
_cell.length_b   1.000
_cell.length_c   1.000
_cell.angle_alpha   90.00
_cell.angle_beta   90.00
_cell.angle_gamma   90.00
#
_symmetry.space_group_name_H-M   'P 1'
#
loop_
_entity.id
_entity.type
_entity.pdbx_description
1 polymer ?
#
loop_
_entity_poly.entity_id
_entity_poly.type
_entity_poly.pdbx_seq_one_letter_code
_entity_poly.pdbx_strand_id
1 'polypeptide(L)' 'MIKERFSLRKLACASGISLGSLSDKLNNRSEFTASEIMRLSELLKAKPVEDYFFILKDRNIEQIGSV' A
#
# COMPACT_ATOMS: atom_id res chain seq x y z
N MET A 1 8.33 11.85 10.32
CA MET A 1 7.17 12.64 9.86
C MET A 1 7.19 12.73 8.34
N ILE A 2 6.19 12.16 7.66
CA ILE A 2 6.00 12.33 6.22
C ILE A 2 5.54 13.78 5.99
N LYS A 3 6.42 14.63 5.44
CA LYS A 3 6.16 16.07 5.27
C LYS A 3 5.27 16.37 4.05
N GLU A 4 5.06 15.41 3.16
CA GLU A 4 4.38 15.61 1.89
C GLU A 4 3.14 14.72 1.82
N ARG A 5 1.95 15.35 1.76
CA ARG A 5 0.67 14.63 1.62
C ARG A 5 0.36 14.45 0.14
N PHE A 6 0.46 13.22 -0.34
CA PHE A 6 -0.01 12.87 -1.67
C PHE A 6 -1.52 12.61 -1.62
N SER A 7 -2.27 13.28 -2.51
CA SER A 7 -3.61 12.78 -2.85
C SER A 7 -3.46 11.52 -3.70
N LEU A 8 -4.46 10.64 -3.68
CA LEU A 8 -4.43 9.40 -4.45
C LEU A 8 -4.17 9.65 -5.95
N ARG A 9 -4.74 10.73 -6.51
CA ARG A 9 -4.50 11.15 -7.91
C ARG A 9 -3.06 11.57 -8.16
N LYS A 10 -2.45 12.33 -7.24
CA LYS A 10 -1.05 12.73 -7.35
C LYS A 10 -0.13 11.52 -7.23
N LEU A 11 -0.45 10.59 -6.35
CA LEU A 11 0.33 9.36 -6.18
C LEU A 11 0.24 8.46 -7.43
N ALA A 12 -0.94 8.30 -8.01
CA ALA A 12 -1.14 7.58 -9.27
C ALA A 12 -0.30 8.19 -10.40
N CYS A 13 -0.38 9.52 -10.56
CA CYS A 13 0.40 10.25 -11.56
C CYS A 13 1.92 10.07 -11.35
N ALA A 14 2.42 10.25 -10.12
CA ALA A 14 3.85 10.17 -9.82
C ALA A 14 4.42 8.74 -9.90
N SER A 15 3.63 7.73 -9.54
CA SER A 15 4.05 6.33 -9.59
C SER A 15 3.94 5.70 -10.99
N GLY A 16 3.19 6.32 -11.90
CA GLY A 16 2.85 5.75 -13.20
C GLY A 16 1.79 4.65 -13.14
N ILE A 17 1.15 4.47 -11.98
CA ILE A 17 0.07 3.50 -11.77
C ILE A 17 -1.26 4.18 -12.08
N SER A 18 -2.15 3.51 -12.82
CA SER A 18 -3.49 4.06 -13.06
C SER A 18 -4.24 4.28 -11.75
N LEU A 19 -5.11 5.30 -11.68
CA LEU A 19 -5.87 5.59 -10.47
C LEU A 19 -6.70 4.39 -9.99
N GLY A 20 -7.31 3.66 -10.93
CA GLY A 20 -8.09 2.46 -10.65
C GLY A 20 -7.22 1.35 -10.07
N SER A 21 -6.11 1.03 -10.74
CA SER A 21 -5.17 0.00 -10.27
C SER A 21 -4.57 0.34 -8.91
N LEU A 22 -4.20 1.61 -8.68
CA LEU A 22 -3.68 2.05 -7.38
C LEU A 22 -4.76 1.91 -6.30
N SER A 23 -6.01 2.27 -6.61
CA SER A 23 -7.13 2.07 -5.69
C SER A 23 -7.32 0.59 -5.36
N ASP A 24 -7.30 -0.30 -6.35
CA ASP A 24 -7.46 -1.74 -6.11
C ASP A 24 -6.31 -2.32 -5.29
N LYS A 25 -5.07 -1.89 -5.54
CA LYS A 25 -3.88 -2.34 -4.78
C LYS A 25 -3.92 -1.87 -3.32
N LEU A 26 -4.24 -0.61 -3.08
CA LEU A 26 -4.38 -0.08 -1.72
C LEU A 26 -5.53 -0.71 -0.93
N ASN A 27 -6.56 -1.20 -1.64
CA ASN A 27 -7.68 -1.93 -1.06
C ASN A 27 -7.46 -3.46 -1.04
N ASN A 28 -6.24 -3.91 -1.30
CA ASN A 28 -5.85 -5.33 -1.26
C ASN A 28 -6.69 -6.23 -2.19
N ARG A 29 -7.20 -5.67 -3.30
CA ARG A 29 -7.89 -6.40 -4.38
C ARG A 29 -6.91 -6.90 -5.44
N SER A 30 -5.72 -6.32 -5.50
CA SER A 30 -4.60 -6.79 -6.32
C SER A 30 -3.28 -6.50 -5.60
N GLU A 31 -2.22 -7.23 -5.94
CA GLU A 31 -0.92 -7.08 -5.31
C GLU A 31 -0.06 -6.01 -6.00
N PHE A 32 0.84 -5.37 -5.25
CA PHE A 32 1.89 -4.54 -5.83
C PHE A 32 3.00 -5.42 -6.39
N THR A 33 3.50 -5.07 -7.57
CA THR A 33 4.73 -5.65 -8.11
C THR A 33 5.95 -5.05 -7.40
N ALA A 34 7.08 -5.77 -7.42
CA ALA A 34 8.33 -5.28 -6.82
C ALA A 34 8.73 -3.90 -7.36
N SER A 35 8.60 -3.66 -8.67
CA SER A 35 8.90 -2.37 -9.30
C SER A 35 8.00 -1.24 -8.80
N GLU A 36 6.71 -1.51 -8.58
CA GLU A 36 5.76 -0.54 -8.02
C GLU A 36 6.10 -0.23 -6.55
N ILE A 37 6.43 -1.25 -5.74
CA ILE A 37 6.85 -1.10 -4.35
C ILE A 37 8.10 -0.23 -4.25
N MET A 38 9.12 -0.49 -5.06
CA MET A 38 10.35 0.30 -5.07
C MET A 38 10.06 1.77 -5.41
N ARG A 39 9.31 2.02 -6.49
CA ARG A 39 9.00 3.39 -6.92
C ARG A 39 8.14 4.15 -5.90
N LEU A 40 7.14 3.51 -5.30
CA LEU A 40 6.32 4.13 -4.25
C LEU A 40 7.13 4.40 -2.99
N SER A 41 8.05 3.50 -2.63
CA SER A 41 8.93 3.67 -1.47
C SER A 41 9.86 4.87 -1.62
N GLU A 42 10.43 5.05 -2.82
CA GLU A 42 11.22 6.23 -3.16
C GLU A 42 10.39 7.52 -3.10
N LEU A 43 9.21 7.53 -3.73
CA LEU A 43 8.32 8.68 -3.77
C LEU A 43 7.83 9.11 -2.39
N LEU A 44 7.40 8.15 -1.58
CA LEU A 44 6.85 8.41 -0.25
C LEU A 44 7.93 8.59 0.81
N LYS A 45 9.20 8.35 0.46
CA LYS A 45 10.33 8.25 1.39
C LYS A 45 9.99 7.29 2.54
N ALA A 46 9.24 6.23 2.21
CA ALA A 46 8.75 5.26 3.17
C ALA A 46 9.88 4.30 3.52
N LYS A 47 10.36 4.38 4.76
CA LYS A 47 11.34 3.46 5.33
C LYS A 47 10.93 3.09 6.75
N PRO A 48 11.01 1.80 7.13
CA PRO A 48 11.39 0.66 6.28
C PRO A 48 10.21 0.18 5.40
N VAL A 49 10.49 -0.31 4.19
CA VAL A 49 9.48 -0.64 3.15
C VAL A 49 8.55 -1.78 3.58
N GLU A 50 9.10 -2.73 4.33
CA GLU A 50 8.42 -3.86 4.95
C GLU A 50 7.19 -3.44 5.78
N ASP A 51 7.31 -2.38 6.56
CA ASP A 51 6.24 -1.85 7.40
C ASP A 51 5.05 -1.28 6.62
N TYR A 52 5.16 -1.08 5.31
CA TYR A 52 4.10 -0.46 4.51
C TYR A 52 3.46 -1.43 3.51
N PHE A 53 4.26 -2.32 2.92
CA PHE A 53 3.79 -3.19 1.83
C PHE A 53 3.70 -4.67 2.23
N PHE A 54 4.33 -5.06 3.34
CA PHE A 54 4.44 -6.46 3.75
C PHE A 54 3.82 -6.73 5.13
N ILE A 55 2.96 -5.81 5.61
CA ILE A 55 2.14 -6.10 6.77
C ILE A 55 1.20 -7.24 6.40
N LEU A 56 1.46 -8.42 6.97
CA LEU A 56 0.48 -9.48 7.02
C LEU A 56 -0.77 -8.88 7.67
N LYS A 57 -1.83 -8.73 6.87
CA LYS A 57 -3.14 -8.42 7.42
C LYS A 57 -3.42 -9.59 8.35
N ASP A 58 -3.21 -9.40 9.65
CA ASP A 58 -3.74 -10.30 10.66
C ASP A 58 -5.22 -10.36 10.32
N ARG A 59 -5.60 -11.46 9.66
CA ARG A 59 -6.97 -11.90 9.72
C ARG A 59 -7.11 -12.08 11.21
N ASN A 60 -7.80 -11.15 11.88
CA ASN A 60 -8.47 -11.50 13.11
C ASN A 60 -9.16 -12.80 12.79
N ILE A 61 -8.51 -13.87 13.24
CA ILE A 61 -9.12 -15.10 13.66
C ILE A 61 -10.11 -14.57 14.68
N GLU A 62 -11.30 -14.17 14.20
CA GLU A 62 -12.51 -14.34 14.98
C GLU A 62 -12.63 -15.85 15.14
N GLN A 63 -11.80 -16.40 16.03
CA GLN A 63 -12.20 -17.47 16.91
C GLN A 63 -13.40 -16.88 17.67
N ILE A 64 -14.56 -16.97 17.03
CA ILE A 64 -15.78 -17.27 17.74
C ILE A 64 -15.59 -18.72 18.19
N GLY A 65 -14.75 -18.89 19.20
CA GLY A 65 -14.61 -20.10 19.99
C GLY A 65 -15.27 -19.82 21.33
N SER A 66 -16.19 -20.71 21.71
CA SER A 66 -16.94 -20.78 22.97
C SER A 66 -18.15 -19.83 22.99
N VAL A 67 -19.38 -20.34 22.97
CA VAL A 67 -19.95 -21.40 23.82
C VAL A 67 -20.89 -22.31 23.03
#